data_AF-A0A0Q6S062-F1
#
_entry.id   AF-A0A0Q6S062-F1
#
_cell.length_a   1.000
_cell.length_b   1.000
_cell.length_c   1.000
_cell.angle_alpha   90.00
_cell.angle_beta   90.00
_cell.angle_gamma   90.00
#
_symmetry.space_group_name_H-M   'P 1'
#
loop_
_entity.id
_entity.type
_entity.pdbx_description
1 polymer ?
#
loop_
_entity_poly.entity_id
_entity_poly.type
_entity_poly.pdbx_seq_one_letter_code
_entity_poly.pdbx_strand_id
1 'polypeptide(L)'
;MTSILTNAGAASALQTLRSISSNMETTQGRVSTGLRVRNSSDNAAYWSIATTMRSDNKANAAVSDTLGLGAAKIDTAYSGISSAIDVMNEFKAKLVAASEPGVDKQKVQKELDQFKDQLLSISASASFSGENWLKTDIADIYDAALNTKSLVSSFVRGSDGRISLGTTDIDLSTVSLFNATGGGILQKDNRSPGTIGRLRNTDTFTYGGGALQSFTFDGPLVFTDDSTAITFDMVLDADDPSNTTAPGSGSFVSVTLNRSLMDQVYPTLNGVIWSRDQFAWLMREAIIPLGAQFATRAGTVDGYALLSKETSGLTGSSIQVLNVSSTLADGKTGGLSDTGTDYGSRPVVVSYWDEPFNVHSTIELLIPVKANGSTTVLKIDQAMVNQTLGTTTGDVTSADDLVLLLNTALQAQNVGIIATNAGGYIRYEMDETIEKASGSKTSLGIGPASDSLGNLPDFDILDVDITTGTRSIDSYIDGIEGMLSKLTNAGATLGSLQTRIDMQAEFVTTLTYTIDKGIGRLVDADMNEESTRLKALETQQQLGIQALHIANSNSENVMALFR
;
A
#
# COMPACT_ATOMS: atom_id res chain seq x y z
N MET A 1 -73.18 30.78 73.81
CA MET A 1 -73.20 29.73 74.85
C MET A 1 -71.89 28.97 74.79
N THR A 2 -71.00 29.21 75.74
CA THR A 2 -69.78 28.42 75.97
C THR A 2 -70.17 27.15 76.72
N SER A 3 -69.97 25.98 76.10
CA SER A 3 -70.21 24.67 76.74
C SER A 3 -69.06 24.33 77.68
N ILE A 4 -69.37 23.97 78.93
CA ILE A 4 -68.40 23.61 79.98
C ILE A 4 -67.72 22.24 79.70
N LEU A 5 -68.32 21.41 78.85
CA LEU A 5 -67.80 20.08 78.50
C LEU A 5 -66.86 20.09 77.29
N THR A 6 -66.83 21.17 76.51
CA THR A 6 -66.02 21.29 75.28
C THR A 6 -65.34 22.65 75.22
N ASN A 7 -64.05 22.70 75.59
CA ASN A 7 -63.23 23.90 75.47
C ASN A 7 -62.86 24.13 73.99
N ALA A 8 -63.69 24.89 73.28
CA ALA A 8 -63.51 25.19 71.85
C ALA A 8 -62.20 25.93 71.56
N GLY A 9 -61.70 26.74 72.50
CA GLY A 9 -60.40 27.43 72.38
C GLY A 9 -59.22 26.48 72.46
N ALA A 10 -59.22 25.55 73.43
CA ALA A 10 -58.20 24.52 73.55
C ALA A 10 -58.25 23.49 72.40
N ALA A 11 -59.44 23.15 71.90
CA ALA A 11 -59.58 22.28 70.74
C ALA A 11 -59.01 22.92 69.46
N SER A 12 -59.25 24.22 69.26
CA SER A 12 -58.71 24.99 68.13
C SER A 12 -57.18 25.13 68.24
N ALA A 13 -56.67 25.40 69.45
CA ALA A 13 -55.23 25.44 69.73
C ALA A 13 -54.57 24.07 69.51
N LEU A 14 -55.22 22.98 69.92
CA LEU A 14 -54.73 21.61 69.70
C LEU A 14 -54.73 21.22 68.22
N GLN A 15 -55.76 21.61 67.46
CA GLN A 15 -55.79 21.42 66.01
C GLN A 15 -54.65 22.18 65.32
N THR A 16 -54.38 23.41 65.78
CA THR A 16 -53.26 24.22 65.31
C THR A 16 -51.92 23.56 65.66
N LEU A 17 -51.77 23.07 66.90
CA LEU A 17 -50.56 22.38 67.36
C LEU A 17 -50.30 21.08 66.58
N ARG A 18 -51.35 20.29 66.30
CA ARG A 18 -51.24 19.09 65.45
C ARG A 18 -50.81 19.45 64.02
N SER A 19 -51.32 20.55 63.48
CA SER A 19 -50.88 21.05 62.17
C SER A 19 -49.42 21.51 62.19
N ILE A 20 -48.97 22.21 63.24
CA ILE A 20 -47.57 22.62 63.41
C ILE A 20 -46.67 21.39 63.55
N SER A 21 -47.04 20.41 64.37
CA SER A 21 -46.27 19.17 64.54
C SER A 21 -46.17 18.36 63.25
N SER A 22 -47.25 18.25 62.47
CA SER A 22 -47.22 17.57 61.16
C SER A 22 -46.33 18.30 60.14
N ASN A 23 -46.39 19.64 60.11
CA ASN A 23 -45.51 20.45 59.27
C ASN A 23 -44.04 20.35 59.71
N MET A 24 -43.80 20.32 61.02
CA MET A 24 -42.46 20.16 61.61
C MET A 24 -41.86 18.80 61.27
N GLU A 25 -42.63 17.72 61.38
CA GLU A 25 -42.21 16.36 60.97
C GLU A 25 -41.86 16.31 59.48
N THR A 26 -42.67 16.96 58.63
CA THR A 26 -42.40 17.05 57.18
C THR A 26 -41.11 17.80 56.89
N THR A 27 -40.94 19.01 57.45
CA THR A 27 -39.73 19.82 57.25
C THR A 27 -38.51 19.12 57.86
N GLN A 28 -38.62 18.48 59.02
CA GLN A 28 -37.56 17.67 59.61
C GLN A 28 -37.16 16.50 58.69
N GLY A 29 -38.12 15.83 58.07
CA GLY A 29 -37.86 14.80 57.06
C GLY A 29 -37.13 15.32 55.84
N ARG A 30 -37.47 16.52 55.35
CA ARG A 30 -36.78 17.18 54.23
C ARG A 30 -35.35 17.59 54.60
N VAL A 31 -35.15 18.20 55.76
CA VAL A 31 -33.82 18.55 56.28
C VAL A 31 -32.97 17.29 56.49
N SER A 32 -33.56 16.20 56.99
CA SER A 32 -32.83 14.95 57.19
C SER A 32 -32.45 14.24 55.89
N THR A 33 -33.27 14.35 54.84
CA THR A 33 -33.05 13.62 53.58
C THR A 33 -32.40 14.48 52.50
N GLY A 34 -32.37 15.81 52.68
CA GLY A 34 -31.97 16.77 51.66
C GLY A 34 -32.95 16.87 50.49
N LEU A 35 -34.10 16.19 50.54
CA LEU A 35 -35.05 16.08 49.43
C LEU A 35 -36.38 16.75 49.79
N ARG A 36 -36.83 17.69 48.95
CA ARG A 36 -38.17 18.26 48.97
C ARG A 36 -39.23 17.26 48.50
N VAL A 37 -38.88 16.39 47.54
CA VAL A 37 -39.75 15.34 46.97
C VAL A 37 -39.03 14.00 47.08
N ARG A 38 -39.40 13.19 48.07
CA ARG A 38 -38.76 11.90 48.35
C ARG A 38 -39.51 10.73 47.72
N ASN A 39 -40.83 10.73 47.83
CA ASN A 39 -41.71 9.66 47.34
C ASN A 39 -42.83 10.22 46.45
N SER A 40 -43.56 9.33 45.77
CA SER A 40 -44.66 9.73 44.87
C SER A 40 -45.79 10.47 45.59
N SER A 41 -45.91 10.27 46.91
CA SER A 41 -46.91 10.94 47.75
C SER A 41 -46.60 12.42 47.97
N ASP A 42 -45.33 12.83 47.95
CA ASP A 42 -44.92 14.23 48.12
C ASP A 42 -45.26 15.08 46.89
N ASN A 43 -44.96 14.56 45.69
CA ASN A 43 -45.36 15.11 44.40
C ASN A 43 -45.18 14.08 43.29
N ALA A 44 -46.28 13.47 42.84
CA ALA A 44 -46.23 12.38 41.86
C ALA A 44 -45.57 12.76 40.53
N ALA A 45 -45.80 13.98 40.03
CA ALA A 45 -45.26 14.43 38.76
C ALA A 45 -43.73 14.63 38.82
N TYR A 46 -43.24 15.41 39.80
CA TYR A 46 -41.81 15.63 39.97
C TYR A 46 -41.06 14.35 40.33
N TRP A 47 -41.67 13.49 41.17
CA TRP A 47 -41.08 12.20 41.51
C TRP A 47 -40.95 11.28 40.29
N SER A 48 -41.97 11.20 39.43
CA SER A 48 -41.94 10.36 38.23
C SER A 48 -40.89 10.84 37.22
N ILE A 49 -40.81 12.16 36.98
CA ILE A 49 -39.81 12.75 36.09
C ILE A 49 -38.41 12.50 36.64
N ALA A 50 -38.17 12.82 37.93
CA ALA A 50 -36.87 12.62 38.56
C ALA A 50 -36.46 11.14 38.62
N THR A 51 -37.40 10.21 38.81
CA THR A 51 -37.12 8.76 38.77
C THR A 51 -36.72 8.30 37.38
N THR A 52 -37.39 8.80 36.34
CA THR A 52 -37.03 8.53 34.93
C THR A 52 -35.64 9.08 34.62
N MET A 53 -35.37 10.34 34.99
CA MET A 53 -34.06 10.97 34.82
C MET A 53 -32.95 10.23 35.59
N ARG A 54 -33.22 9.76 36.82
CA ARG A 54 -32.25 8.92 37.58
C ARG A 54 -31.98 7.60 36.88
N SER A 55 -33.00 6.99 36.28
CA SER A 55 -32.85 5.76 35.48
C SER A 55 -31.98 6.02 34.24
N ASP A 56 -32.25 7.11 33.53
CA ASP A 56 -31.45 7.54 32.39
C ASP A 56 -29.99 7.79 32.80
N ASN A 57 -29.78 8.41 33.95
CA ASN A 57 -28.44 8.70 34.43
C ASN A 57 -27.63 7.43 34.72
N LYS A 58 -28.27 6.40 35.31
CA LYS A 58 -27.65 5.08 35.50
C LYS A 58 -27.32 4.41 34.18
N ALA A 59 -28.20 4.51 33.18
CA ALA A 59 -27.92 3.98 31.85
C ALA A 59 -26.72 4.68 31.20
N ASN A 60 -26.66 6.01 31.27
CA ASN A 60 -25.54 6.80 30.76
C ASN A 60 -24.21 6.46 31.47
N ALA A 61 -24.23 6.23 32.78
CA ALA A 61 -23.04 5.79 33.52
C ALA A 61 -22.51 4.45 33.00
N ALA A 62 -23.39 3.46 32.78
CA ALA A 62 -22.99 2.18 32.20
C ALA A 62 -22.43 2.31 30.77
N VAL A 63 -22.94 3.25 29.97
CA VAL A 63 -22.37 3.57 28.66
C VAL A 63 -20.99 4.21 28.79
N SER A 64 -20.81 5.14 29.73
CA SER A 64 -19.52 5.76 30.03
C SER A 64 -18.47 4.72 30.41
N ASP A 65 -18.83 3.74 31.25
CA ASP A 65 -17.93 2.65 31.63
C ASP A 65 -17.54 1.81 30.41
N THR A 66 -18.49 1.54 29.51
CA THR A 66 -18.25 0.77 28.27
C THR A 66 -17.35 1.53 27.30
N LEU A 67 -17.57 2.84 27.13
CA LEU A 67 -16.69 3.72 26.34
C LEU A 67 -15.28 3.77 26.95
N GLY A 68 -15.17 3.82 28.29
CA GLY A 68 -13.89 3.77 29.00
C GLY A 68 -13.13 2.47 28.78
N LEU A 69 -13.81 1.32 28.75
CA LEU A 69 -13.18 0.04 28.37
C LEU A 69 -12.69 0.05 26.93
N GLY A 70 -13.45 0.64 26.01
CA GLY A 70 -13.04 0.79 24.62
C GLY A 70 -11.84 1.71 24.42
N ALA A 71 -11.84 2.85 25.12
CA ALA A 71 -10.72 3.77 25.16
C ALA A 71 -9.45 3.08 25.69
N ALA A 72 -9.55 2.32 26.77
CA ALA A 72 -8.40 1.59 27.33
C ALA A 72 -7.81 0.54 26.38
N LYS A 73 -8.67 -0.14 25.58
CA LYS A 73 -8.21 -1.07 24.53
C LYS A 73 -7.45 -0.34 23.43
N ILE A 74 -7.98 0.76 22.91
CA ILE A 74 -7.32 1.56 21.87
C ILE A 74 -6.02 2.17 22.40
N ASP A 75 -6.03 2.71 23.60
CA ASP A 75 -4.84 3.30 24.23
C ASP A 75 -3.71 2.28 24.42
N THR A 76 -4.05 1.05 24.81
CA THR A 76 -3.08 -0.06 24.91
C THR A 76 -2.46 -0.39 23.55
N ALA A 77 -3.28 -0.51 22.50
CA ALA A 77 -2.80 -0.78 21.15
C ALA A 77 -1.99 0.40 20.56
N TYR A 78 -2.44 1.62 20.79
CA TYR A 78 -1.77 2.85 20.36
C TYR A 78 -0.40 3.01 21.01
N SER A 79 -0.32 2.79 22.34
CA SER A 79 0.94 2.81 23.08
C SER A 79 1.94 1.76 22.57
N GLY A 80 1.45 0.56 22.23
CA GLY A 80 2.27 -0.48 21.63
C GLY A 80 2.77 -0.10 20.22
N ILE A 81 1.93 0.49 19.37
CA ILE A 81 2.34 0.99 18.05
C ILE A 81 3.35 2.14 18.18
N SER A 82 3.13 3.10 19.07
CA SER A 82 4.07 4.20 19.31
C SER A 82 5.45 3.67 19.73
N SER A 83 5.48 2.71 20.65
CA SER A 83 6.73 2.06 21.08
C SER A 83 7.39 1.28 19.94
N ALA A 84 6.59 0.60 19.10
CA ALA A 84 7.11 -0.11 17.93
C ALA A 84 7.72 0.86 16.90
N ILE A 85 7.12 2.04 16.68
CA ILE A 85 7.68 3.09 15.81
C ILE A 85 9.06 3.52 16.31
N ASP A 86 9.20 3.77 17.62
CA ASP A 86 10.48 4.18 18.21
C ASP A 86 11.56 3.11 18.01
N VAL A 87 11.25 1.83 18.27
CA VAL A 87 12.18 0.73 18.04
C VAL A 87 12.53 0.57 16.55
N MET A 88 11.57 0.74 15.64
CA MET A 88 11.81 0.67 14.20
C MET A 88 12.68 1.82 13.68
N ASN A 89 12.57 3.02 14.27
CA ASN A 89 13.46 4.13 13.96
C ASN A 89 14.90 3.84 14.38
N GLU A 90 15.11 3.27 15.57
CA GLU A 90 16.43 2.82 16.02
C GLU A 90 16.96 1.67 15.16
N PHE A 91 16.10 0.72 14.78
CA PHE A 91 16.43 -0.37 13.86
C PHE A 91 16.95 0.17 12.53
N LYS A 92 16.25 1.14 11.94
CA LYS A 92 16.66 1.82 10.71
C LYS A 92 18.00 2.52 10.88
N ALA A 93 18.18 3.26 11.97
CA ALA A 93 19.44 3.96 12.25
C ALA A 93 20.63 2.99 12.32
N LYS A 94 20.44 1.79 12.89
CA LYS A 94 21.47 0.73 12.88
C LYS A 94 21.75 0.16 11.49
N LEU A 95 20.73 -0.02 10.65
CA LEU A 95 20.95 -0.43 9.26
C LEU A 95 21.76 0.61 8.49
N VAL A 96 21.45 1.89 8.64
CA VAL A 96 22.22 2.99 8.03
C VAL A 96 23.65 3.02 8.56
N ALA A 97 23.86 2.78 9.85
CA ALA A 97 25.23 2.65 10.37
C ALA A 97 25.96 1.45 9.76
N ALA A 98 25.26 0.34 9.48
CA ALA A 98 25.84 -0.85 8.86
C ALA A 98 26.17 -0.71 7.36
N SER A 99 25.62 0.28 6.67
CA SER A 99 25.97 0.54 5.25
C SER A 99 27.34 1.20 5.08
N GLU A 100 27.90 1.77 6.15
CA GLU A 100 29.22 2.41 6.11
C GLU A 100 30.36 1.38 5.92
N PRO A 101 31.35 1.66 5.05
CA PRO A 101 32.50 0.79 4.86
C PRO A 101 33.30 0.57 6.16
N GLY A 102 33.66 -0.67 6.45
CA GLY A 102 34.50 -1.03 7.61
C GLY A 102 33.75 -1.32 8.91
N VAL A 103 32.41 -1.28 8.90
CA VAL A 103 31.59 -1.67 10.06
C VAL A 103 31.49 -3.19 10.21
N ASP A 104 31.58 -3.66 11.45
CA ASP A 104 31.44 -5.07 11.82
C ASP A 104 29.95 -5.49 11.85
N LYS A 105 29.47 -6.02 10.72
CA LYS A 105 28.07 -6.41 10.53
C LYS A 105 27.60 -7.48 11.52
N GLN A 106 28.48 -8.33 12.04
CA GLN A 106 28.11 -9.35 13.02
C GLN A 106 27.72 -8.73 14.37
N LYS A 107 28.39 -7.64 14.76
CA LYS A 107 28.02 -6.91 15.98
C LYS A 107 26.72 -6.14 15.81
N VAL A 108 26.56 -5.46 14.67
CA VAL A 108 25.31 -4.73 14.39
C VAL A 108 24.14 -5.70 14.31
N GLN A 109 24.29 -6.88 13.70
CA GLN A 109 23.23 -7.89 13.66
C GLN A 109 22.74 -8.28 15.06
N LYS A 110 23.62 -8.41 16.05
CA LYS A 110 23.22 -8.71 17.44
C LYS A 110 22.37 -7.61 18.05
N GLU A 111 22.61 -6.36 17.71
CA GLU A 111 21.79 -5.23 18.15
C GLU A 111 20.44 -5.23 17.42
N LEU A 112 20.42 -5.51 16.12
CA LEU A 112 19.18 -5.68 15.34
C LEU A 112 18.33 -6.82 15.92
N ASP A 113 18.94 -7.94 16.31
CA ASP A 113 18.23 -9.06 16.93
C ASP A 113 17.60 -8.68 18.27
N GLN A 114 18.25 -7.83 19.07
CA GLN A 114 17.64 -7.29 20.29
C GLN A 114 16.41 -6.42 20.00
N PHE A 115 16.44 -5.61 18.93
CA PHE A 115 15.28 -4.84 18.52
C PHE A 115 14.14 -5.72 18.00
N LYS A 116 14.44 -6.82 17.30
CA LYS A 116 13.42 -7.81 16.92
C LYS A 116 12.72 -8.38 18.16
N ASP A 117 13.49 -8.77 19.18
CA ASP A 117 12.95 -9.29 20.44
C ASP A 117 12.11 -8.23 21.18
N GLN A 118 12.53 -6.96 21.16
CA GLN A 118 11.76 -5.85 21.73
C GLN A 118 10.42 -5.66 21.01
N LEU A 119 10.40 -5.69 19.67
CA LEU A 119 9.16 -5.58 18.89
C LEU A 119 8.20 -6.74 19.20
N LEU A 120 8.72 -7.96 19.32
CA LEU A 120 7.93 -9.12 19.74
C LEU A 120 7.37 -8.91 21.15
N SER A 121 8.18 -8.43 22.09
CA SER A 121 7.74 -8.16 23.47
C SER A 121 6.67 -7.07 23.53
N ILE A 122 6.82 -5.98 22.77
CA ILE A 122 5.84 -4.88 22.67
C ILE A 122 4.52 -5.42 22.12
N SER A 123 4.58 -6.20 21.04
CA SER A 123 3.38 -6.78 20.45
C SER A 123 2.67 -7.71 21.42
N ALA A 124 3.39 -8.51 22.21
CA ALA A 124 2.81 -9.47 23.15
C ALA A 124 2.25 -8.82 24.42
N SER A 125 2.87 -7.73 24.91
CA SER A 125 2.47 -7.04 26.14
C SER A 125 1.29 -6.08 25.94
N ALA A 126 1.00 -5.65 24.71
CA ALA A 126 -0.13 -4.80 24.34
C ALA A 126 -1.49 -5.54 24.38
N SER A 127 -1.75 -6.24 25.49
CA SER A 127 -2.96 -7.01 25.74
C SER A 127 -3.81 -6.32 26.81
N PHE A 128 -5.08 -6.05 26.50
CA PHE A 128 -6.05 -5.52 27.45
C PHE A 128 -7.22 -6.49 27.62
N SER A 129 -7.51 -6.89 28.87
CA SER A 129 -8.57 -7.84 29.19
C SER A 129 -8.50 -9.18 28.41
N GLY A 130 -7.28 -9.64 28.10
CA GLY A 130 -7.04 -10.88 27.35
C GLY A 130 -7.16 -10.77 25.83
N GLU A 131 -7.46 -9.58 25.29
CA GLU A 131 -7.45 -9.30 23.86
C GLU A 131 -6.18 -8.53 23.48
N ASN A 132 -5.55 -8.96 22.40
CA ASN A 132 -4.38 -8.31 21.82
C ASN A 132 -4.64 -8.03 20.34
N TRP A 133 -4.57 -6.76 19.93
CA TRP A 133 -4.78 -6.34 18.54
C TRP A 133 -3.48 -6.21 17.76
N LEU A 134 -2.33 -6.17 18.44
CA LEU A 134 -1.02 -6.05 17.82
C LEU A 134 -0.40 -7.41 17.50
N LYS A 135 -0.86 -8.46 18.17
CA LYS A 135 -0.48 -9.85 17.92
C LYS A 135 -1.73 -10.70 17.71
N THR A 136 -1.94 -11.11 16.47
CA THR A 136 -3.16 -11.82 16.03
C THR A 136 -2.86 -13.25 15.57
N ASP A 137 -3.92 -14.06 15.53
CA ASP A 137 -3.92 -15.43 15.00
C ASP A 137 -5.16 -15.59 14.11
N ILE A 138 -5.08 -14.97 12.94
CA ILE A 138 -6.16 -14.91 11.95
C ILE A 138 -5.67 -15.65 10.71
N ALA A 139 -6.43 -16.66 10.27
CA ALA A 139 -6.07 -17.52 9.15
C ALA A 139 -5.76 -16.70 7.88
N ASP A 140 -6.68 -15.80 7.52
CA ASP A 140 -6.50 -14.79 6.48
C ASP A 140 -6.78 -13.41 7.07
N ILE A 141 -5.72 -12.65 7.35
CA ILE A 141 -5.84 -11.31 7.92
C ILE A 141 -6.44 -10.30 6.95
N TYR A 142 -6.57 -10.62 5.66
CA TYR A 142 -7.17 -9.74 4.65
C TYR A 142 -8.65 -10.05 4.41
N ASP A 143 -9.18 -11.11 5.00
CA ASP A 143 -10.61 -11.39 4.98
C ASP A 143 -11.35 -10.48 5.98
N ALA A 144 -12.16 -9.57 5.45
CA ALA A 144 -12.98 -8.63 6.21
C ALA A 144 -13.87 -9.32 7.27
N ALA A 145 -14.31 -10.56 7.01
CA ALA A 145 -15.14 -11.32 7.94
C ALA A 145 -14.36 -11.86 9.16
N LEU A 146 -13.05 -12.06 9.01
CA LEU A 146 -12.18 -12.62 10.05
C LEU A 146 -11.40 -11.54 10.79
N ASN A 147 -11.05 -10.44 10.11
CA ASN A 147 -10.16 -9.41 10.62
C ASN A 147 -10.87 -8.23 11.31
N THR A 148 -12.20 -8.19 11.31
CA THR A 148 -12.95 -7.07 11.88
C THR A 148 -13.23 -7.26 13.38
N LYS A 149 -12.98 -6.22 14.18
CA LYS A 149 -13.40 -6.13 15.59
C LYS A 149 -14.27 -4.90 15.84
N SER A 150 -15.47 -5.12 16.39
CA SER A 150 -16.38 -4.04 16.74
C SER A 150 -16.13 -3.53 18.16
N LEU A 151 -16.07 -2.21 18.30
CA LEU A 151 -15.97 -1.50 19.58
C LEU A 151 -17.13 -0.54 19.75
N VAL A 152 -17.67 -0.41 20.96
CA VAL A 152 -18.64 0.63 21.29
C VAL A 152 -17.97 1.99 21.20
N SER A 153 -18.48 2.84 20.31
CA SER A 153 -17.87 4.13 19.97
C SER A 153 -18.78 5.34 20.18
N SER A 154 -20.10 5.14 20.34
CA SER A 154 -21.02 6.26 20.51
C SER A 154 -22.31 5.89 21.25
N PHE A 155 -22.99 6.94 21.72
CA PHE A 155 -24.29 6.88 22.39
C PHE A 155 -25.33 7.62 21.55
N VAL A 156 -26.44 6.97 21.22
CA VAL A 156 -27.56 7.61 20.51
C VAL A 156 -28.84 7.44 21.31
N ARG A 157 -29.56 8.55 21.50
CA ARG A 157 -30.92 8.55 22.06
C ARG A 157 -31.91 8.91 20.95
N GLY A 158 -32.80 7.97 20.64
CA GLY A 158 -33.85 8.12 19.64
C GLY A 158 -34.95 9.09 20.09
N SER A 159 -35.73 9.58 19.14
CA SER A 159 -36.90 10.44 19.39
C SER A 159 -38.03 9.74 20.15
N ASP A 160 -38.02 8.41 20.17
CA ASP A 160 -38.90 7.54 20.94
C ASP A 160 -38.41 7.30 22.38
N GLY A 161 -37.29 7.91 22.77
CA GLY A 161 -36.67 7.75 24.08
C GLY A 161 -35.84 6.47 24.24
N ARG A 162 -35.68 5.66 23.19
CA ARG A 162 -34.81 4.48 23.23
C ARG A 162 -33.34 4.88 23.21
N ILE A 163 -32.54 4.13 23.96
CA ILE A 163 -31.09 4.26 24.03
C ILE A 163 -30.48 3.16 23.17
N SER A 164 -29.56 3.51 22.29
CA SER A 164 -28.76 2.57 21.50
C SER A 164 -27.28 2.93 21.53
N LEU A 165 -26.43 1.91 21.53
CA LEU A 165 -24.99 2.06 21.38
C LEU A 165 -24.63 2.01 19.90
N GLY A 166 -23.81 2.94 19.43
CA GLY A 166 -23.16 2.85 18.14
C GLY A 166 -21.81 2.16 18.27
N THR A 167 -21.52 1.25 17.35
CA THR A 167 -20.22 0.57 17.27
C THR A 167 -19.41 1.09 16.09
N THR A 168 -18.09 0.97 16.19
CA THR A 168 -17.17 1.13 15.07
C THR A 168 -16.33 -0.10 14.94
N ASP A 169 -16.18 -0.51 13.69
CA ASP A 169 -15.38 -1.64 13.30
C ASP A 169 -13.93 -1.22 13.08
N ILE A 170 -13.01 -2.04 13.56
CA ILE A 170 -11.57 -1.88 13.42
C ILE A 170 -11.06 -3.03 12.56
N ASP A 171 -10.34 -2.67 11.50
CA ASP A 171 -9.66 -3.60 10.62
C ASP A 171 -8.29 -3.98 11.23
N LEU A 172 -8.19 -5.22 11.72
CA LEU A 172 -6.96 -5.71 12.34
C LEU A 172 -5.81 -5.85 11.34
N SER A 173 -6.04 -5.92 10.02
CA SER A 173 -4.95 -5.96 9.04
C SER A 173 -4.14 -4.67 9.00
N THR A 174 -4.75 -3.57 9.44
CA THR A 174 -4.13 -2.24 9.48
C THR A 174 -3.48 -1.90 10.82
N VAL A 175 -3.63 -2.78 11.83
CA VAL A 175 -3.19 -2.54 13.22
C VAL A 175 -2.26 -3.63 13.75
N SER A 176 -2.46 -4.88 13.32
CA SER A 176 -1.68 -6.02 13.79
C SER A 176 -0.22 -5.92 13.37
N LEU A 177 0.71 -5.90 14.33
CA LEU A 177 2.15 -5.93 14.07
C LEU A 177 2.59 -7.29 13.52
N PHE A 178 2.11 -8.36 14.16
CA PHE A 178 2.40 -9.74 13.82
C PHE A 178 1.12 -10.56 13.80
N ASN A 179 0.97 -11.39 12.77
CA ASN A 179 -0.08 -12.40 12.66
C ASN A 179 0.57 -13.78 12.54
N ALA A 180 -0.02 -14.79 13.17
CA ALA A 180 0.52 -16.15 13.17
C ALA A 180 0.69 -16.74 11.76
N THR A 181 -0.21 -16.39 10.83
CA THR A 181 -0.11 -16.84 9.43
C THR A 181 0.67 -15.88 8.53
N GLY A 182 1.12 -14.72 9.02
CA GLY A 182 1.78 -13.66 8.24
C GLY A 182 0.84 -12.52 7.83
N GLY A 183 1.39 -11.50 7.15
CA GLY A 183 0.63 -10.34 6.68
C GLY A 183 0.43 -9.19 7.69
N GLY A 184 1.00 -9.30 8.90
CA GLY A 184 1.08 -8.19 9.85
C GLY A 184 1.91 -7.01 9.30
N ILE A 185 1.81 -5.86 9.96
CA ILE A 185 2.51 -4.62 9.55
C ILE A 185 4.02 -4.81 9.41
N LEU A 186 4.61 -5.62 10.29
CA LEU A 186 6.05 -5.91 10.34
C LEU A 186 6.43 -7.21 9.61
N GLN A 187 5.50 -7.78 8.86
CA GLN A 187 5.69 -9.00 8.09
C GLN A 187 5.54 -8.72 6.60
N LYS A 188 6.06 -9.62 5.77
CA LYS A 188 5.80 -9.60 4.34
C LYS A 188 4.30 -9.72 4.11
N ASP A 189 3.82 -9.05 3.06
CA ASP A 189 2.44 -9.22 2.62
C ASP A 189 2.32 -10.59 1.94
N ASN A 190 1.58 -11.51 2.56
CA ASN A 190 1.43 -12.87 2.06
C ASN A 190 0.74 -12.96 0.69
N ARG A 191 0.08 -11.87 0.25
CA ARG A 191 -0.53 -11.81 -1.08
C ARG A 191 0.50 -11.49 -2.14
N SER A 192 1.69 -10.99 -1.79
CA SER A 192 2.74 -10.73 -2.76
C SER A 192 3.27 -12.05 -3.33
N PRO A 193 3.40 -12.17 -4.66
CA PRO A 193 3.92 -13.36 -5.35
C PRO A 193 5.45 -13.53 -5.16
N GLY A 194 6.11 -12.71 -4.35
CA GLY A 194 7.56 -12.78 -4.16
C GLY A 194 8.32 -12.46 -5.45
N THR A 195 9.26 -13.30 -5.85
CA THR A 195 10.17 -13.04 -6.98
C THR A 195 9.50 -13.04 -8.37
N ILE A 196 8.26 -13.54 -8.48
CA ILE A 196 7.51 -13.74 -9.74
C ILE A 196 8.34 -14.58 -10.72
N GLY A 197 8.85 -15.73 -10.27
CA GLY A 197 9.74 -16.56 -11.09
C GLY A 197 10.95 -15.75 -11.56
N ARG A 198 11.60 -15.02 -10.65
CA ARG A 198 12.72 -14.07 -10.86
C ARG A 198 12.46 -12.86 -11.78
N LEU A 199 11.28 -12.72 -12.37
CA LEU A 199 10.98 -11.61 -13.29
C LEU A 199 11.01 -10.24 -12.63
N ARG A 200 10.79 -10.17 -11.31
CA ARG A 200 10.89 -8.92 -10.55
C ARG A 200 12.30 -8.31 -10.58
N ASN A 201 13.32 -9.16 -10.69
CA ASN A 201 14.73 -8.76 -10.76
C ASN A 201 15.32 -8.88 -12.18
N THR A 202 14.47 -8.98 -13.20
CA THR A 202 14.88 -9.09 -14.60
C THR A 202 14.64 -7.76 -15.29
N ASP A 203 15.70 -7.03 -15.65
CA ASP A 203 15.64 -5.88 -16.55
C ASP A 203 16.57 -6.16 -17.72
N THR A 204 16.06 -6.88 -18.72
CA THR A 204 16.84 -7.29 -19.89
C THR A 204 16.30 -6.59 -21.12
N PHE A 205 17.22 -6.04 -21.90
CA PHE A 205 16.91 -5.34 -23.13
C PHE A 205 18.05 -5.51 -24.13
N THR A 206 17.72 -5.80 -25.38
CA THR A 206 18.70 -5.98 -26.45
C THR A 206 18.15 -5.54 -27.81
N TYR A 207 19.04 -5.34 -28.75
CA TYR A 207 18.74 -5.05 -30.16
C TYR A 207 19.10 -6.25 -31.04
N GLY A 208 18.44 -6.35 -32.19
CA GLY A 208 18.89 -7.27 -33.24
C GLY A 208 20.23 -6.85 -33.82
N GLY A 209 20.90 -7.77 -34.51
CA GLY A 209 22.18 -7.50 -35.18
C GLY A 209 21.98 -7.31 -36.67
N GLY A 210 22.52 -6.23 -37.24
CA GLY A 210 22.49 -6.03 -38.69
C GLY A 210 23.38 -7.02 -39.46
N ALA A 211 22.99 -7.32 -40.70
CA ALA A 211 23.79 -8.17 -41.58
C ALA A 211 25.12 -7.50 -41.96
N LEU A 212 26.21 -8.27 -41.99
CA LEU A 212 27.53 -7.80 -42.40
C LEU A 212 28.29 -8.84 -43.22
N GLN A 213 29.15 -8.37 -44.12
CA GLN A 213 30.08 -9.18 -44.90
C GLN A 213 31.50 -8.65 -44.77
N SER A 214 32.44 -9.54 -44.44
CA SER A 214 33.84 -9.18 -44.22
C SER A 214 34.71 -9.48 -45.44
N PHE A 215 35.60 -8.55 -45.76
CA PHE A 215 36.54 -8.62 -46.88
C PHE A 215 37.94 -8.18 -46.44
N THR A 216 38.96 -8.43 -47.26
CA THR A 216 40.34 -7.99 -47.01
C THR A 216 40.83 -7.18 -48.20
N PHE A 217 41.25 -5.93 -47.96
CA PHE A 217 41.71 -5.03 -49.00
C PHE A 217 42.96 -5.58 -49.72
N ASP A 218 42.93 -5.60 -51.06
CA ASP A 218 43.95 -6.23 -51.91
C ASP A 218 44.77 -5.23 -52.74
N GLY A 219 44.69 -3.92 -52.44
CA GLY A 219 45.30 -2.84 -53.22
C GLY A 219 46.83 -2.85 -53.33
N PRO A 220 47.45 -1.84 -53.96
CA PRO A 220 46.85 -0.57 -54.36
C PRO A 220 45.88 -0.70 -55.54
N LEU A 221 44.91 0.21 -55.65
CA LEU A 221 43.96 0.33 -56.76
C LEU A 221 44.31 1.57 -57.59
N VAL A 222 44.37 1.44 -58.92
CA VAL A 222 44.82 2.52 -59.83
C VAL A 222 43.75 2.86 -60.87
N PHE A 223 43.05 3.97 -60.66
CA PHE A 223 42.06 4.55 -61.56
C PHE A 223 42.73 5.58 -62.49
N THR A 224 42.90 5.26 -63.77
CA THR A 224 43.49 6.17 -64.77
C THR A 224 42.46 7.16 -65.32
N ASP A 225 41.25 6.68 -65.57
CA ASP A 225 40.08 7.44 -66.03
C ASP A 225 38.79 6.66 -65.70
N ASP A 226 37.63 7.11 -66.18
CA ASP A 226 36.35 6.42 -65.91
C ASP A 226 36.18 5.09 -66.66
N SER A 227 37.08 4.73 -67.58
CA SER A 227 37.11 3.39 -68.18
C SER A 227 37.77 2.36 -67.26
N THR A 228 38.57 2.81 -66.28
CA THR A 228 39.03 1.99 -65.16
C THR A 228 38.06 2.13 -64.00
N ALA A 229 37.30 1.08 -63.72
CA ALA A 229 36.27 1.05 -62.69
C ALA A 229 36.14 -0.33 -62.04
N ILE A 230 35.69 -0.34 -60.79
CA ILE A 230 35.19 -1.51 -60.10
C ILE A 230 33.67 -1.38 -60.03
N THR A 231 32.95 -2.38 -60.52
CA THR A 231 31.49 -2.43 -60.48
C THR A 231 31.04 -3.65 -59.68
N PHE A 232 30.01 -3.49 -58.88
CA PHE A 232 29.38 -4.60 -58.17
C PHE A 232 27.94 -4.22 -57.84
N ASP A 233 27.10 -5.24 -57.67
CA ASP A 233 25.74 -5.09 -57.21
C ASP A 233 25.64 -5.52 -55.74
N MET A 234 24.67 -4.95 -55.03
CA MET A 234 24.30 -5.40 -53.70
C MET A 234 22.80 -5.69 -53.63
N VAL A 235 22.45 -6.72 -52.87
CA VAL A 235 21.08 -6.97 -52.42
C VAL A 235 21.03 -6.72 -50.92
N LEU A 236 20.25 -5.72 -50.51
CA LEU A 236 20.13 -5.28 -49.13
C LEU A 236 18.76 -5.65 -48.57
N ASP A 237 18.68 -5.97 -47.28
CA ASP A 237 17.42 -6.09 -46.53
C ASP A 237 16.41 -7.12 -47.09
N ALA A 238 16.91 -8.21 -47.69
CA ALA A 238 16.09 -9.37 -47.98
C ALA A 238 15.66 -10.05 -46.67
N ASP A 239 14.48 -10.68 -46.68
CA ASP A 239 14.03 -11.47 -45.54
C ASP A 239 14.73 -12.83 -45.55
N ASP A 240 15.03 -13.36 -44.36
CA ASP A 240 15.66 -14.66 -44.21
C ASP A 240 14.62 -15.78 -44.46
N PRO A 241 14.82 -16.62 -45.50
CA PRO A 241 13.87 -17.67 -45.86
C PRO A 241 13.75 -18.78 -44.81
N SER A 242 14.74 -18.90 -43.90
CA SER A 242 14.71 -19.90 -42.83
C SER A 242 13.73 -19.55 -41.71
N ASN A 243 13.34 -18.27 -41.61
CA ASN A 243 12.55 -17.72 -40.50
C ASN A 243 11.51 -16.68 -40.99
N THR A 244 11.10 -16.73 -42.26
CA THR A 244 10.08 -15.81 -42.77
C THR A 244 9.18 -16.50 -43.77
N THR A 245 7.88 -16.53 -43.49
CA THR A 245 6.86 -17.00 -44.44
C THR A 245 6.71 -15.98 -45.58
N ALA A 246 6.99 -16.40 -46.82
CA ALA A 246 7.03 -15.56 -48.03
C ALA A 246 8.07 -14.42 -47.97
N PRO A 247 9.37 -14.75 -48.02
CA PRO A 247 10.45 -13.78 -47.85
C PRO A 247 10.53 -12.78 -49.00
N GLY A 248 10.66 -11.50 -48.69
CA GLY A 248 10.95 -10.43 -49.63
C GLY A 248 12.37 -10.52 -50.19
N SER A 249 12.52 -10.15 -51.47
CA SER A 249 13.77 -10.31 -52.22
C SER A 249 14.85 -9.26 -51.94
N GLY A 250 14.61 -8.31 -51.02
CA GLY A 250 15.52 -7.20 -50.74
C GLY A 250 15.52 -6.10 -51.81
N SER A 251 16.30 -5.05 -51.54
CA SER A 251 16.55 -3.91 -52.41
C SER A 251 17.83 -4.11 -53.20
N PHE A 252 17.72 -4.12 -54.52
CA PHE A 252 18.86 -4.23 -55.43
C PHE A 252 19.47 -2.85 -55.70
N VAL A 253 20.78 -2.72 -55.56
CA VAL A 253 21.53 -1.49 -55.85
C VAL A 253 22.82 -1.81 -56.61
N SER A 254 23.17 -0.97 -57.58
CA SER A 254 24.43 -1.11 -58.34
C SER A 254 25.42 -0.03 -57.91
N VAL A 255 26.69 -0.41 -57.77
CA VAL A 255 27.77 0.46 -57.33
C VAL A 255 28.86 0.51 -58.40
N THR A 256 29.30 1.72 -58.73
CA THR A 256 30.44 1.95 -59.62
C THR A 256 31.46 2.81 -58.90
N LEU A 257 32.65 2.26 -58.68
CA LEU A 257 33.82 2.99 -58.21
C LEU A 257 34.67 3.34 -59.42
N ASN A 258 34.77 4.61 -59.78
CA ASN A 258 35.53 5.08 -60.93
C ASN A 258 36.41 6.28 -60.58
N ARG A 259 37.16 6.79 -61.57
CA ARG A 259 38.07 7.92 -61.37
C ARG A 259 37.34 9.19 -60.94
N SER A 260 36.20 9.51 -61.55
CA SER A 260 35.40 10.70 -61.22
C SER A 260 34.93 10.69 -59.77
N LEU A 261 34.41 9.56 -59.27
CA LEU A 261 34.02 9.43 -57.86
C LEU A 261 35.24 9.56 -56.94
N MET A 262 36.37 8.95 -57.32
CA MET A 262 37.60 9.06 -56.54
C MET A 262 38.10 10.51 -56.44
N ASP A 263 38.13 11.25 -57.54
CA ASP A 263 38.58 12.65 -57.54
C ASP A 263 37.63 13.56 -56.76
N GLN A 264 36.32 13.24 -56.71
CA GLN A 264 35.35 13.94 -55.86
C GLN A 264 35.68 13.74 -54.36
N VAL A 265 36.03 12.52 -53.95
CA VAL A 265 36.27 12.19 -52.53
C VAL A 265 37.70 12.55 -52.11
N TYR A 266 38.70 12.29 -52.95
CA TYR A 266 40.13 12.51 -52.71
C TYR A 266 40.90 13.03 -53.94
N PRO A 267 40.81 14.35 -54.22
CA PRO A 267 41.50 14.95 -55.37
C PRO A 267 43.04 14.80 -55.35
N THR A 268 43.63 14.66 -54.16
CA THR A 268 45.09 14.64 -53.96
C THR A 268 45.73 13.27 -54.17
N LEU A 269 44.94 12.20 -54.29
CA LEU A 269 45.45 10.84 -54.47
C LEU A 269 45.78 10.49 -55.93
N ASN A 270 45.42 11.37 -56.86
CA ASN A 270 45.69 11.23 -58.29
C ASN A 270 45.34 9.84 -58.87
N GLY A 271 44.23 9.25 -58.43
CA GLY A 271 43.74 7.95 -58.92
C GLY A 271 44.29 6.72 -58.22
N VAL A 272 45.18 6.86 -57.24
CA VAL A 272 45.78 5.70 -56.56
C VAL A 272 45.33 5.58 -55.11
N ILE A 273 44.70 4.45 -54.77
CA ILE A 273 44.30 4.08 -53.40
C ILE A 273 45.30 3.07 -52.85
N TRP A 274 46.02 3.43 -51.79
CA TRP A 274 47.12 2.65 -51.23
C TRP A 274 46.73 1.80 -50.02
N SER A 275 45.64 2.14 -49.33
CA SER A 275 45.26 1.47 -48.08
C SER A 275 43.75 1.29 -47.95
N ARG A 276 43.36 0.33 -47.10
CA ARG A 276 41.97 0.11 -46.68
C ARG A 276 41.31 1.40 -46.17
N ASP A 277 42.05 2.24 -45.46
CA ASP A 277 41.50 3.49 -44.92
C ASP A 277 41.19 4.51 -46.02
N GLN A 278 42.01 4.59 -47.08
CA GLN A 278 41.69 5.41 -48.26
C GLN A 278 40.50 4.82 -49.03
N PHE A 279 40.47 3.49 -49.18
CA PHE A 279 39.36 2.78 -49.80
C PHE A 279 38.03 2.98 -49.06
N ALA A 280 38.08 3.03 -47.72
CA ALA A 280 36.92 3.23 -46.87
C ALA A 280 36.14 4.50 -47.22
N TRP A 281 36.84 5.59 -47.53
CA TRP A 281 36.17 6.84 -47.88
C TRP A 281 35.47 6.78 -49.23
N LEU A 282 36.13 6.22 -50.25
CA LEU A 282 35.53 6.01 -51.55
C LEU A 282 34.27 5.13 -51.43
N MET A 283 34.38 4.04 -50.67
CA MET A 283 33.26 3.15 -50.40
C MET A 283 32.12 3.84 -49.65
N ARG A 284 32.41 4.64 -48.61
CA ARG A 284 31.38 5.37 -47.86
C ARG A 284 30.58 6.32 -48.75
N GLU A 285 31.24 7.07 -49.62
CA GLU A 285 30.54 7.94 -50.57
C GLU A 285 29.68 7.14 -51.54
N ALA A 286 30.19 6.00 -52.03
CA ALA A 286 29.48 5.17 -52.99
C ALA A 286 28.25 4.46 -52.40
N ILE A 287 28.35 3.92 -51.18
CA ILE A 287 27.36 2.95 -50.68
C ILE A 287 26.43 3.49 -49.57
N ILE A 288 26.81 4.54 -48.84
CA ILE A 288 25.95 5.12 -47.78
C ILE A 288 24.62 5.66 -48.33
N PRO A 289 24.61 6.41 -49.44
CA PRO A 289 23.36 6.88 -50.04
C PRO A 289 22.45 5.74 -50.52
N LEU A 290 23.04 4.57 -50.80
CA LEU A 290 22.35 3.38 -51.28
C LEU A 290 21.84 2.47 -50.15
N GLY A 291 22.05 2.85 -48.89
CA GLY A 291 21.56 2.10 -47.74
C GLY A 291 22.50 1.02 -47.19
N ALA A 292 23.78 1.04 -47.56
CA ALA A 292 24.82 0.20 -46.96
C ALA A 292 25.83 1.04 -46.16
N GLN A 293 26.71 0.39 -45.42
CA GLN A 293 27.73 1.04 -44.60
C GLN A 293 29.06 0.32 -44.72
N PHE A 294 30.16 1.08 -44.69
CA PHE A 294 31.51 0.55 -44.62
C PHE A 294 32.05 0.67 -43.18
N ALA A 295 32.52 -0.44 -42.61
CA ALA A 295 33.20 -0.49 -41.33
C ALA A 295 34.63 -1.04 -41.46
N THR A 296 35.55 -0.44 -40.72
CA THR A 296 36.91 -0.99 -40.57
C THR A 296 36.89 -2.11 -39.54
N ARG A 297 37.57 -3.22 -39.82
CA ARG A 297 37.61 -4.35 -38.89
C ARG A 297 38.75 -4.20 -37.87
N ALA A 298 38.39 -4.09 -36.60
CA ALA A 298 39.36 -3.96 -35.51
C ALA A 298 40.32 -5.16 -35.47
N GLY A 299 41.59 -4.90 -35.15
CA GLY A 299 42.63 -5.94 -35.09
C GLY A 299 43.17 -6.40 -36.45
N THR A 300 42.77 -5.76 -37.55
CA THR A 300 43.32 -6.03 -38.90
C THR A 300 43.76 -4.75 -39.58
N VAL A 301 44.88 -4.81 -40.33
CA VAL A 301 45.38 -3.67 -41.12
C VAL A 301 44.48 -3.46 -42.34
N ASP A 302 44.19 -4.53 -43.08
CA ASP A 302 43.49 -4.48 -44.36
C ASP A 302 42.04 -4.99 -44.33
N GLY A 303 41.56 -5.52 -43.20
CA GLY A 303 40.20 -6.08 -43.11
C GLY A 303 39.11 -5.02 -43.01
N TYR A 304 38.02 -5.18 -43.73
CA TYR A 304 36.86 -4.31 -43.65
C TYR A 304 35.56 -5.12 -43.74
N ALA A 305 34.44 -4.47 -43.46
CA ALA A 305 33.13 -5.07 -43.65
C ALA A 305 32.16 -4.09 -44.31
N LEU A 306 31.26 -4.65 -45.12
CA LEU A 306 30.07 -3.96 -45.60
C LEU A 306 28.88 -4.41 -44.74
N LEU A 307 28.01 -3.47 -44.37
CA LEU A 307 26.84 -3.73 -43.55
C LEU A 307 25.61 -3.16 -44.24
N SER A 308 24.44 -3.78 -44.03
CA SER A 308 23.19 -3.08 -44.35
C SER A 308 22.93 -1.99 -43.31
N LYS A 309 22.46 -0.83 -43.77
CA LYS A 309 21.96 0.26 -42.91
C LYS A 309 20.48 0.11 -42.60
N GLU A 310 19.80 -0.85 -43.24
CA GLU A 310 18.38 -1.16 -43.03
C GLU A 310 17.43 0.02 -43.32
N THR A 311 17.82 0.90 -44.26
CA THR A 311 17.06 2.12 -44.61
C THR A 311 16.11 1.94 -45.80
N SER A 312 16.02 0.74 -46.38
CA SER A 312 15.17 0.45 -47.55
C SER A 312 13.67 0.54 -47.29
N GLY A 313 13.24 0.53 -46.01
CA GLY A 313 11.84 0.42 -45.61
C GLY A 313 11.28 -1.01 -45.68
N LEU A 314 12.10 -1.99 -46.08
CA LEU A 314 11.76 -3.41 -46.03
C LEU A 314 11.85 -3.94 -44.59
N THR A 315 11.25 -5.11 -44.34
CA THR A 315 11.29 -5.78 -43.02
C THR A 315 12.60 -6.50 -42.78
N GLY A 316 13.22 -7.05 -43.82
CA GLY A 316 14.41 -7.86 -43.73
C GLY A 316 15.66 -7.11 -43.29
N SER A 317 16.71 -7.88 -43.01
CA SER A 317 18.06 -7.40 -42.78
C SER A 317 18.98 -8.41 -43.43
N SER A 318 19.61 -8.02 -44.53
CA SER A 318 20.55 -8.87 -45.23
C SER A 318 21.56 -8.03 -46.00
N ILE A 319 22.67 -8.64 -46.35
CA ILE A 319 23.60 -8.11 -47.34
C ILE A 319 24.11 -9.24 -48.22
N GLN A 320 24.20 -8.95 -49.52
CA GLN A 320 24.83 -9.80 -50.50
C GLN A 320 25.54 -8.93 -51.51
N VAL A 321 26.73 -9.34 -51.95
CA VAL A 321 27.51 -8.70 -53.01
C VAL A 321 27.53 -9.63 -54.21
N LEU A 322 27.24 -9.10 -55.40
CA LEU A 322 27.11 -9.86 -56.65
C LEU A 322 27.76 -9.11 -57.81
N ASN A 323 28.00 -9.82 -58.90
CA ASN A 323 28.47 -9.27 -60.18
C ASN A 323 29.72 -8.40 -60.02
N VAL A 324 30.63 -8.78 -59.11
CA VAL A 324 31.87 -8.03 -58.90
C VAL A 324 32.75 -8.14 -60.14
N SER A 325 33.09 -6.98 -60.70
CA SER A 325 33.92 -6.85 -61.90
C SER A 325 34.90 -5.70 -61.75
N SER A 326 36.10 -5.87 -62.31
CA SER A 326 37.14 -4.84 -62.34
C SER A 326 37.70 -4.70 -63.75
N THR A 327 37.82 -3.45 -64.17
CA THR A 327 38.53 -3.05 -65.40
C THR A 327 39.89 -2.41 -65.10
N LEU A 328 40.35 -2.49 -63.84
CA LEU A 328 41.70 -2.09 -63.47
C LEU A 328 42.73 -3.01 -64.14
N ALA A 329 43.93 -2.47 -64.42
CA ALA A 329 44.97 -3.18 -65.15
C ALA A 329 45.44 -4.50 -64.48
N ASP A 330 45.35 -4.57 -63.14
CA ASP A 330 45.68 -5.76 -62.34
C ASP A 330 44.45 -6.58 -61.91
N GLY A 331 43.25 -6.17 -62.34
CA GLY A 331 41.99 -6.87 -62.05
C GLY A 331 41.55 -6.83 -60.59
N LYS A 332 42.23 -6.07 -59.73
CA LYS A 332 41.90 -5.98 -58.30
C LYS A 332 40.55 -5.32 -58.05
N THR A 333 39.92 -5.65 -56.94
CA THR A 333 38.56 -5.18 -56.61
C THR A 333 38.50 -4.47 -55.26
N GLY A 334 39.65 -4.24 -54.61
CA GLY A 334 39.68 -3.87 -53.20
C GLY A 334 39.35 -5.06 -52.30
N GLY A 335 39.48 -6.29 -52.80
CA GLY A 335 39.16 -7.54 -52.10
C GLY A 335 37.70 -7.96 -52.15
N LEU A 336 36.86 -7.26 -52.92
CA LEU A 336 35.47 -7.64 -53.13
C LEU A 336 35.39 -8.91 -53.99
N SER A 337 34.43 -9.75 -53.66
CA SER A 337 34.07 -10.96 -54.42
C SER A 337 32.58 -11.22 -54.25
N ASP A 338 31.99 -12.00 -55.17
CA ASP A 338 30.60 -12.42 -55.04
C ASP A 338 30.40 -13.27 -53.78
N THR A 339 29.32 -13.00 -53.07
CA THR A 339 28.99 -13.64 -51.79
C THR A 339 27.62 -14.32 -51.82
N GLY A 340 27.40 -15.20 -50.84
CA GLY A 340 26.05 -15.61 -50.45
C GLY A 340 25.33 -14.48 -49.71
N THR A 341 24.08 -14.70 -49.33
CA THR A 341 23.33 -13.74 -48.51
C THR A 341 23.63 -13.98 -47.04
N ASP A 342 24.15 -12.97 -46.36
CA ASP A 342 24.21 -12.96 -44.89
C ASP A 342 23.01 -12.20 -44.35
N TYR A 343 22.38 -12.76 -43.31
CA TYR A 343 21.18 -12.20 -42.68
C TYR A 343 21.49 -11.60 -41.31
N GLY A 344 20.78 -10.54 -40.98
CA GLY A 344 20.77 -9.95 -39.65
C GLY A 344 19.97 -10.83 -38.67
N SER A 345 20.30 -10.73 -37.39
CA SER A 345 19.61 -11.46 -36.33
C SER A 345 18.50 -10.63 -35.70
N ARG A 346 17.47 -11.30 -35.19
CA ARG A 346 16.46 -10.71 -34.30
C ARG A 346 16.96 -10.71 -32.85
N PRO A 347 16.51 -9.77 -32.00
CA PRO A 347 16.86 -9.73 -30.60
C PRO A 347 16.27 -10.94 -29.87
N VAL A 348 17.02 -11.43 -28.89
CA VAL A 348 16.60 -12.50 -28.00
C VAL A 348 16.95 -12.09 -26.60
N VAL A 349 15.97 -12.10 -25.70
CA VAL A 349 16.22 -11.90 -24.27
C VAL A 349 15.88 -13.17 -23.50
N VAL A 350 16.46 -13.29 -22.32
CA VAL A 350 16.27 -14.45 -21.45
C VAL A 350 15.92 -14.00 -20.04
N SER A 351 15.01 -14.74 -19.41
CA SER A 351 14.78 -14.68 -17.97
C SER A 351 15.03 -16.06 -17.38
N TYR A 352 15.02 -16.16 -16.05
CA TYR A 352 15.27 -17.41 -15.34
C TYR A 352 14.10 -17.71 -14.45
N TRP A 353 13.83 -18.99 -14.23
CA TRP A 353 12.91 -19.44 -13.20
C TRP A 353 13.68 -19.74 -11.91
N ASP A 354 13.16 -19.31 -10.77
CA ASP A 354 13.70 -19.62 -9.45
C ASP A 354 12.72 -20.47 -8.62
N GLU A 355 11.56 -19.92 -8.27
CA GLU A 355 10.64 -20.52 -7.31
C GLU A 355 9.16 -20.39 -7.73
N PRO A 356 8.30 -21.33 -7.29
CA PRO A 356 6.85 -21.20 -7.41
C PRO A 356 6.32 -19.93 -6.77
N PHE A 357 5.26 -19.37 -7.36
CA PHE A 357 4.55 -18.23 -6.78
C PHE A 357 3.04 -18.38 -6.95
N ASN A 358 2.30 -17.57 -6.20
CA ASN A 358 0.86 -17.51 -6.23
C ASN A 358 0.39 -16.10 -6.59
N VAL A 359 -0.58 -15.99 -7.51
CA VAL A 359 -1.28 -14.74 -7.79
C VAL A 359 -2.57 -14.69 -6.96
N HIS A 360 -2.55 -13.89 -5.90
CA HIS A 360 -3.71 -13.72 -5.04
C HIS A 360 -4.88 -13.06 -5.77
N SER A 361 -6.12 -13.36 -5.35
CA SER A 361 -7.37 -12.88 -5.98
C SER A 361 -7.51 -11.35 -6.03
N THR A 362 -6.79 -10.65 -5.14
CA THR A 362 -6.84 -9.19 -4.99
C THR A 362 -5.65 -8.47 -5.61
N ILE A 363 -4.77 -9.18 -6.32
CA ILE A 363 -3.57 -8.60 -6.93
C ILE A 363 -3.50 -8.88 -8.43
N GLU A 364 -2.78 -8.01 -9.12
CA GLU A 364 -2.40 -8.20 -10.52
C GLU A 364 -0.87 -8.17 -10.63
N LEU A 365 -0.31 -9.08 -11.42
CA LEU A 365 1.07 -8.99 -11.86
C LEU A 365 1.16 -8.04 -13.04
N LEU A 366 2.20 -7.21 -13.03
CA LEU A 366 2.49 -6.20 -14.05
C LEU A 366 3.87 -6.52 -14.64
N ILE A 367 3.93 -6.97 -15.89
CA ILE A 367 5.19 -7.34 -16.55
C ILE A 367 5.39 -6.43 -17.75
N PRO A 368 6.26 -5.41 -17.66
CA PRO A 368 6.62 -4.58 -18.79
C PRO A 368 7.34 -5.42 -19.86
N VAL A 369 6.92 -5.28 -21.10
CA VAL A 369 7.52 -5.92 -22.27
C VAL A 369 7.75 -4.85 -23.32
N LYS A 370 8.98 -4.80 -23.84
CA LYS A 370 9.40 -3.83 -24.85
C LYS A 370 9.58 -4.55 -26.17
N ALA A 371 8.88 -4.10 -27.21
CA ALA A 371 9.01 -4.62 -28.58
C ALA A 371 9.16 -3.42 -29.52
N ASN A 372 10.25 -3.36 -30.27
CA ASN A 372 10.50 -2.36 -31.32
C ASN A 372 10.25 -0.89 -30.87
N GLY A 373 10.67 -0.56 -29.64
CA GLY A 373 10.52 0.77 -29.05
C GLY A 373 9.16 1.05 -28.38
N SER A 374 8.17 0.16 -28.53
CA SER A 374 6.90 0.21 -27.80
C SER A 374 6.99 -0.55 -26.49
N THR A 375 6.39 -0.04 -25.41
CA THR A 375 6.31 -0.73 -24.10
C THR A 375 4.87 -1.07 -23.79
N THR A 376 4.58 -2.36 -23.62
CA THR A 376 3.28 -2.89 -23.20
C THR A 376 3.43 -3.54 -21.82
N VAL A 377 2.53 -3.24 -20.89
CA VAL A 377 2.55 -3.88 -19.56
C VAL A 377 1.54 -5.02 -19.56
N LEU A 378 2.05 -6.26 -19.56
CA LEU A 378 1.22 -7.44 -19.38
C LEU A 378 0.58 -7.39 -18.00
N LYS A 379 -0.72 -7.65 -17.96
CA LYS A 379 -1.51 -7.70 -16.73
C LYS A 379 -1.99 -9.13 -16.55
N ILE A 380 -1.65 -9.73 -15.43
CA ILE A 380 -2.00 -11.11 -15.13
C ILE A 380 -2.66 -11.13 -13.75
N ASP A 381 -3.96 -11.45 -13.73
CA ASP A 381 -4.73 -11.66 -12.51
C ASP A 381 -4.88 -13.16 -12.20
N GLN A 382 -5.41 -13.48 -11.03
CA GLN A 382 -5.67 -14.87 -10.63
C GLN A 382 -6.61 -15.59 -11.62
N ALA A 383 -7.57 -14.88 -12.22
CA ALA A 383 -8.54 -15.45 -13.15
C ALA A 383 -7.83 -15.95 -14.43
N MET A 384 -6.89 -15.17 -14.98
CA MET A 384 -6.07 -15.56 -16.12
C MET A 384 -5.19 -16.76 -15.77
N VAL A 385 -4.57 -16.79 -14.58
CA VAL A 385 -3.77 -17.94 -14.13
C VAL A 385 -4.62 -19.20 -14.07
N ASN A 386 -5.77 -19.13 -13.38
CA ASN A 386 -6.70 -20.23 -13.22
C ASN A 386 -7.22 -20.75 -14.57
N GLN A 387 -7.58 -19.84 -15.48
CA GLN A 387 -8.05 -20.21 -16.81
C GLN A 387 -6.94 -20.86 -17.65
N THR A 388 -5.71 -20.34 -17.56
CA THR A 388 -4.59 -20.79 -18.38
C THR A 388 -4.04 -22.14 -17.91
N LEU A 389 -3.91 -22.32 -16.60
CA LEU A 389 -3.26 -23.48 -15.99
C LEU A 389 -4.26 -24.54 -15.51
N GLY A 390 -5.57 -24.24 -15.51
CA GLY A 390 -6.59 -25.12 -14.95
C GLY A 390 -6.55 -25.22 -13.43
N THR A 391 -5.99 -24.21 -12.76
CA THR A 391 -5.92 -24.12 -11.29
C THR A 391 -7.13 -23.35 -10.73
N THR A 392 -7.30 -23.36 -9.40
CA THR A 392 -8.36 -22.58 -8.71
C THR A 392 -7.81 -21.51 -7.77
N THR A 393 -6.52 -21.58 -7.47
CA THR A 393 -5.85 -20.82 -6.42
C THR A 393 -4.86 -19.78 -6.95
N GLY A 394 -4.58 -19.74 -8.26
CA GLY A 394 -3.60 -18.83 -8.83
C GLY A 394 -2.15 -19.31 -8.75
N ASP A 395 -1.92 -20.60 -8.54
CA ASP A 395 -0.58 -21.16 -8.39
C ASP A 395 0.14 -21.30 -9.75
N VAL A 396 1.38 -20.83 -9.79
CA VAL A 396 2.34 -21.04 -10.88
C VAL A 396 3.52 -21.83 -10.30
N THR A 397 3.65 -23.10 -10.70
CA THR A 397 4.52 -24.05 -9.99
C THR A 397 5.79 -24.41 -10.74
N SER A 398 5.87 -24.07 -12.02
CA SER A 398 6.98 -24.42 -12.88
C SER A 398 7.28 -23.35 -13.93
N ALA A 399 8.47 -23.45 -14.54
CA ALA A 399 8.83 -22.63 -15.70
C ALA A 399 7.89 -22.84 -16.89
N ASP A 400 7.35 -24.07 -17.07
CA ASP A 400 6.39 -24.37 -18.13
C ASP A 400 5.04 -23.68 -17.88
N ASP A 401 4.57 -23.66 -16.63
CA ASP A 401 3.38 -22.91 -16.22
C ASP A 401 3.56 -21.41 -16.52
N LEU A 402 4.71 -20.85 -16.14
CA LEU A 402 5.01 -19.44 -16.39
C LEU A 402 5.08 -19.13 -17.89
N VAL A 403 5.69 -20.00 -18.70
CA VAL A 403 5.75 -19.83 -20.16
C VAL A 403 4.36 -19.87 -20.79
N LEU A 404 3.51 -20.82 -20.37
CA LEU A 404 2.14 -20.92 -20.86
C LEU A 404 1.34 -19.66 -20.49
N LEU A 405 1.46 -19.21 -19.24
CA LEU A 405 0.83 -17.99 -18.74
C LEU A 405 1.29 -16.72 -19.48
N LEU A 406 2.60 -16.57 -19.69
CA LEU A 406 3.18 -15.44 -20.42
C LEU A 406 2.69 -15.43 -21.87
N ASN A 407 2.68 -16.57 -22.55
CA ASN A 407 2.18 -16.65 -23.93
C ASN A 407 0.68 -16.30 -24.02
N THR A 408 -0.15 -16.76 -23.07
CA THR A 408 -1.56 -16.35 -23.02
C THR A 408 -1.70 -14.83 -22.86
N ALA A 409 -0.93 -14.23 -21.94
CA ALA A 409 -0.96 -12.78 -21.72
C ALA A 409 -0.44 -11.98 -22.93
N LEU A 410 0.65 -12.44 -23.56
CA LEU A 410 1.27 -11.84 -24.75
C LEU A 410 0.31 -11.88 -25.96
N GLN A 411 -0.38 -13.01 -26.15
CA GLN A 411 -1.37 -13.17 -27.22
C GLN A 411 -2.61 -12.32 -26.97
N ALA A 412 -3.13 -12.30 -25.74
CA ALA A 412 -4.30 -11.49 -25.38
C ALA A 412 -4.10 -10.00 -25.64
N GLN A 413 -2.86 -9.52 -25.54
CA GLN A 413 -2.49 -8.11 -25.78
C GLN A 413 -1.80 -7.88 -27.13
N ASN A 414 -1.69 -8.91 -27.98
CA ASN A 414 -1.08 -8.86 -29.31
C ASN A 414 0.30 -8.17 -29.34
N VAL A 415 1.18 -8.53 -28.40
CA VAL A 415 2.50 -7.90 -28.24
C VAL A 415 3.51 -8.34 -29.29
N GLY A 416 3.30 -9.51 -29.92
CA GLY A 416 4.20 -10.03 -30.96
C GLY A 416 5.49 -10.62 -30.41
N ILE A 417 5.43 -11.26 -29.24
CA ILE A 417 6.55 -11.97 -28.60
C ILE A 417 6.08 -13.36 -28.19
N ILE A 418 6.97 -14.34 -28.30
CA ILE A 418 6.78 -15.72 -27.87
C ILE A 418 7.79 -16.03 -26.76
N ALA A 419 7.31 -16.62 -25.68
CA ALA A 419 8.15 -17.19 -24.62
C ALA A 419 8.28 -18.71 -24.82
N THR A 420 9.48 -19.24 -24.65
CA THR A 420 9.75 -20.70 -24.74
C THR A 420 10.62 -21.13 -23.57
N ASN A 421 10.31 -22.27 -22.95
CA ASN A 421 11.19 -22.88 -21.96
C ASN A 421 12.35 -23.58 -22.68
N ALA A 422 13.58 -23.09 -22.48
CA ALA A 422 14.78 -23.60 -23.14
C ALA A 422 15.61 -24.53 -22.24
N GLY A 423 15.07 -25.01 -21.12
CA GLY A 423 15.76 -25.92 -20.20
C GLY A 423 16.81 -25.19 -19.36
N GLY A 424 16.34 -24.41 -18.38
CA GLY A 424 17.18 -23.66 -17.43
C GLY A 424 17.03 -22.14 -17.54
N TYR A 425 16.41 -21.65 -18.61
CA TYR A 425 16.01 -20.25 -18.79
C TYR A 425 14.76 -20.18 -19.69
N ILE A 426 14.03 -19.08 -19.58
CA ILE A 426 12.92 -18.75 -20.47
C ILE A 426 13.46 -17.83 -21.55
N ARG A 427 13.30 -18.24 -22.80
CA ARG A 427 13.74 -17.52 -23.98
C ARG A 427 12.58 -16.72 -24.55
N TYR A 428 12.78 -15.45 -24.83
CA TYR A 428 11.80 -14.59 -25.48
C TYR A 428 12.29 -14.19 -26.86
N GLU A 429 11.42 -14.35 -27.84
CA GLU A 429 11.69 -14.08 -29.26
C GLU A 429 10.52 -13.33 -29.87
N MET A 430 10.77 -12.61 -30.96
CA MET A 430 9.71 -11.92 -31.70
C MET A 430 8.84 -12.94 -32.44
N ASP A 431 7.53 -12.77 -32.38
CA ASP A 431 6.57 -13.54 -33.16
C ASP A 431 6.52 -13.01 -34.59
N GLU A 432 7.01 -13.79 -35.55
CA GLU A 432 7.11 -13.40 -36.96
C GLU A 432 5.75 -13.23 -37.65
N THR A 433 4.67 -13.75 -37.07
CA THR A 433 3.32 -13.54 -37.61
C THR A 433 2.83 -12.12 -37.36
N ILE A 434 3.37 -11.46 -36.33
CA ILE A 434 3.01 -10.11 -35.92
C ILE A 434 4.15 -9.13 -36.24
N GLU A 435 5.39 -9.46 -35.85
CA GLU A 435 6.59 -8.64 -35.94
C GLU A 435 7.60 -9.22 -36.95
N LYS A 436 7.42 -8.86 -38.22
CA LYS A 436 8.23 -9.39 -39.33
C LYS A 436 9.63 -8.79 -39.45
N ALA A 437 9.89 -7.65 -38.81
CA ALA A 437 11.17 -6.96 -38.97
C ALA A 437 12.35 -7.78 -38.42
N SER A 438 13.54 -7.57 -38.99
CA SER A 438 14.81 -8.20 -38.55
C SER A 438 15.94 -7.19 -38.46
N GLY A 439 17.01 -7.54 -37.76
CA GLY A 439 18.25 -6.77 -37.73
C GLY A 439 18.27 -5.63 -36.72
N SER A 440 19.14 -4.65 -36.94
CA SER A 440 19.46 -3.59 -35.96
C SER A 440 18.27 -2.67 -35.62
N LYS A 441 17.27 -2.58 -36.50
CA LYS A 441 16.01 -1.84 -36.25
C LYS A 441 15.08 -2.51 -35.25
N THR A 442 15.34 -3.77 -34.87
CA THR A 442 14.50 -4.51 -33.93
C THR A 442 15.04 -4.45 -32.50
N SER A 443 14.14 -4.41 -31.52
CA SER A 443 14.51 -4.42 -30.10
C SER A 443 13.51 -5.22 -29.27
N LEU A 444 14.02 -5.85 -28.21
CA LEU A 444 13.24 -6.68 -27.30
C LEU A 444 13.70 -6.44 -25.87
N GLY A 445 12.76 -6.36 -24.94
CA GLY A 445 13.07 -6.39 -23.51
C GLY A 445 11.92 -6.89 -22.66
N ILE A 446 12.25 -7.36 -21.46
CA ILE A 446 11.28 -7.81 -20.46
C ILE A 446 11.70 -7.35 -19.06
N GLY A 447 10.69 -6.96 -18.30
CA GLY A 447 10.76 -6.58 -16.89
C GLY A 447 11.31 -5.16 -16.64
N PRO A 448 11.55 -4.81 -15.36
CA PRO A 448 11.26 -5.62 -14.18
C PRO A 448 9.76 -5.78 -13.94
N ALA A 449 9.34 -7.00 -13.57
CA ALA A 449 7.96 -7.27 -13.18
C ALA A 449 7.63 -6.67 -11.80
N SER A 450 6.37 -6.30 -11.59
CA SER A 450 5.86 -5.84 -10.30
C SER A 450 4.49 -6.44 -10.01
N ASP A 451 3.97 -6.18 -8.81
CA ASP A 451 2.58 -6.48 -8.45
C ASP A 451 1.82 -5.18 -8.15
N SER A 452 0.50 -5.28 -8.09
CA SER A 452 -0.39 -4.15 -7.80
C SER A 452 -0.39 -3.70 -6.33
N LEU A 453 0.37 -4.36 -5.43
CA LEU A 453 0.52 -3.93 -4.03
C LEU A 453 1.56 -2.81 -3.89
N GLY A 454 2.45 -2.65 -4.89
CA GLY A 454 3.49 -1.62 -4.93
C GLY A 454 4.78 -2.03 -4.24
N ASN A 455 5.61 -1.06 -3.84
CA ASN A 455 6.85 -1.30 -3.09
C ASN A 455 6.52 -1.60 -1.61
N LEU A 456 6.00 -2.79 -1.35
CA LEU A 456 5.87 -3.32 0.00
C LEU A 456 7.14 -4.08 0.41
N PRO A 457 7.42 -4.20 1.72
CA PRO A 457 8.47 -5.08 2.21
C PRO A 457 8.17 -6.51 1.78
N ASP A 458 9.13 -7.16 1.11
CA ASP A 458 9.07 -8.56 0.67
C ASP A 458 9.66 -9.52 1.73
N PHE A 459 9.77 -9.06 2.99
CA PHE A 459 10.35 -9.79 4.11
C PHE A 459 9.71 -9.46 5.45
N ASP A 460 9.86 -10.36 6.41
CA ASP A 460 9.49 -10.13 7.80
C ASP A 460 10.62 -9.42 8.54
N ILE A 461 10.28 -8.49 9.45
CA ILE A 461 11.28 -7.79 10.27
C ILE A 461 12.21 -8.77 11.02
N LEU A 462 11.69 -9.95 11.34
CA LEU A 462 12.42 -10.99 12.06
C LEU A 462 13.50 -11.64 11.18
N ASP A 463 13.31 -11.66 9.87
CA ASP A 463 14.19 -12.28 8.88
C ASP A 463 15.34 -11.38 8.43
N VAL A 464 15.41 -10.13 8.92
CA VAL A 464 16.48 -9.20 8.55
C VAL A 464 17.85 -9.74 9.01
N ASP A 465 18.68 -10.13 8.05
CA ASP A 465 20.06 -10.57 8.27
C ASP A 465 21.01 -9.84 7.32
N ILE A 466 21.87 -8.99 7.88
CA ILE A 466 22.86 -8.21 7.12
C ILE A 466 24.19 -8.93 6.92
N THR A 467 24.34 -10.16 7.43
CA THR A 467 25.60 -10.91 7.43
C THR A 467 25.75 -11.87 6.25
N THR A 468 24.64 -12.34 5.68
CA THR A 468 24.62 -13.34 4.59
C THR A 468 24.79 -12.74 3.20
N GLY A 469 24.49 -11.44 3.05
CA GLY A 469 24.57 -10.73 1.76
C GLY A 469 23.49 -11.15 0.76
N THR A 470 22.44 -11.85 1.19
CA THR A 470 21.31 -12.25 0.34
C THR A 470 20.49 -11.07 -0.15
N ARG A 471 20.45 -9.97 0.62
CA ARG A 471 19.78 -8.71 0.29
C ARG A 471 20.71 -7.53 0.63
N SER A 472 20.63 -6.45 -0.17
CA SER A 472 21.38 -5.22 0.11
C SER A 472 20.83 -4.50 1.35
N ILE A 473 21.68 -3.74 2.04
CA ILE A 473 21.25 -2.96 3.20
C ILE A 473 20.23 -1.89 2.79
N ASP A 474 20.41 -1.28 1.62
CA ASP A 474 19.46 -0.30 1.08
C ASP A 474 18.06 -0.91 0.90
N SER A 475 17.97 -2.14 0.40
CA SER A 475 16.69 -2.84 0.25
C SER A 475 16.05 -3.16 1.61
N TYR A 476 16.84 -3.46 2.64
CA TYR A 476 16.31 -3.55 4.00
C TYR A 476 15.80 -2.19 4.48
N ILE A 477 16.55 -1.10 4.28
CA ILE A 477 16.13 0.25 4.68
C ILE A 477 14.80 0.64 4.02
N ASP A 478 14.63 0.39 2.72
CA ASP A 478 13.38 0.66 1.99
C ASP A 478 12.20 -0.16 2.57
N GLY A 479 12.43 -1.44 2.89
CA GLY A 479 11.43 -2.26 3.55
C GLY A 479 11.06 -1.75 4.95
N ILE A 480 12.05 -1.31 5.74
CA ILE A 480 11.81 -0.69 7.06
C ILE A 480 11.01 0.61 6.92
N GLU A 481 11.27 1.43 5.90
CA GLU A 481 10.47 2.64 5.63
C GLU A 481 9.01 2.30 5.29
N GLY A 482 8.79 1.25 4.49
CA GLY A 482 7.45 0.73 4.22
C GLY A 482 6.71 0.27 5.48
N MET A 483 7.41 -0.45 6.37
CA MET A 483 6.86 -0.87 7.67
C MET A 483 6.56 0.32 8.58
N LEU A 484 7.44 1.32 8.66
CA LEU A 484 7.24 2.56 9.42
C LEU A 484 6.04 3.37 8.90
N SER A 485 5.85 3.43 7.58
CA SER A 485 4.67 4.06 6.98
C SER A 485 3.38 3.37 7.40
N LYS A 486 3.35 2.03 7.36
CA LYS A 486 2.22 1.22 7.85
C LYS A 486 1.96 1.46 9.34
N LEU A 487 2.99 1.46 10.18
CA LEU A 487 2.87 1.77 11.62
C LEU A 487 2.29 3.16 11.87
N THR A 488 2.73 4.16 11.11
CA THR A 488 2.25 5.54 11.23
C THR A 488 0.77 5.63 10.86
N ASN A 489 0.33 4.93 9.80
CA ASN A 489 -1.08 4.83 9.42
C ASN A 489 -1.92 4.12 10.47
N ALA A 490 -1.39 3.06 11.08
CA ALA A 490 -2.02 2.36 12.20
C ALA A 490 -2.22 3.29 13.41
N GLY A 491 -1.17 4.03 13.77
CA GLY A 491 -1.19 5.02 14.84
C GLY A 491 -2.19 6.15 14.57
N ALA A 492 -2.26 6.65 13.34
CA ALA A 492 -3.24 7.66 12.93
C ALA A 492 -4.68 7.14 13.03
N THR A 493 -4.91 5.90 12.60
CA THR A 493 -6.22 5.24 12.67
C THR A 493 -6.67 5.12 14.13
N LEU A 494 -5.84 4.53 14.99
CA LEU A 494 -6.14 4.39 16.41
C LEU A 494 -6.27 5.74 17.13
N GLY A 495 -5.42 6.71 16.82
CA GLY A 495 -5.48 8.05 17.43
C GLY A 495 -6.76 8.81 17.07
N SER A 496 -7.25 8.66 15.84
CA SER A 496 -8.54 9.24 15.42
C SER A 496 -9.72 8.59 16.15
N LEU A 497 -9.67 7.27 16.35
CA LEU A 497 -10.67 6.51 17.10
C LEU A 497 -10.66 6.88 18.58
N GLN A 498 -9.48 6.98 19.19
CA GLN A 498 -9.26 7.44 20.57
C GLN A 498 -9.92 8.80 20.78
N THR A 499 -9.55 9.79 19.95
CA THR A 499 -10.10 11.16 20.03
C THR A 499 -11.63 11.16 19.96
N ARG A 500 -12.21 10.34 19.07
CA ARG A 500 -13.67 10.24 18.93
C ARG A 500 -14.34 9.62 20.15
N ILE A 501 -13.75 8.58 20.75
CA ILE A 501 -14.28 7.96 21.96
C ILE A 501 -14.16 8.89 23.16
N ASP A 502 -13.03 9.60 23.30
CA ASP A 502 -12.82 10.58 24.37
C ASP A 502 -13.89 11.69 24.30
N MET A 503 -14.16 12.22 23.10
CA MET A 503 -15.25 13.19 22.89
C MET A 503 -16.62 12.63 23.30
N GLN A 504 -16.90 11.36 23.00
CA GLN A 504 -18.17 10.72 23.35
C GLN A 504 -18.28 10.46 24.86
N ALA A 505 -17.19 10.02 25.50
CA ALA A 505 -17.13 9.81 26.94
C ALA A 505 -17.30 11.13 27.71
N GLU A 506 -16.64 12.21 27.25
CA GLU A 506 -16.81 13.55 27.83
C GLU A 506 -18.24 14.08 27.66
N PHE A 507 -18.84 13.87 26.48
CA PHE A 507 -20.23 14.23 26.24
C PHE A 507 -21.18 13.49 27.19
N VAL A 508 -21.04 12.17 27.33
CA VAL A 508 -21.88 11.36 28.24
C VAL A 508 -21.66 11.77 29.70
N THR A 509 -20.43 12.08 30.10
CA THR A 509 -20.12 12.58 31.45
C THR A 509 -20.79 13.93 31.71
N THR A 510 -20.71 14.86 30.75
CA THR A 510 -21.34 16.19 30.85
C THR A 510 -22.86 16.09 30.86
N LEU A 511 -23.43 15.19 30.06
CA LEU A 511 -24.87 14.89 30.04
C LEU A 511 -25.33 14.35 31.39
N THR A 512 -24.61 13.36 31.94
CA THR A 512 -24.86 12.75 33.26
C THR A 512 -24.88 13.82 34.35
N TYR A 513 -23.86 14.68 34.39
CA TYR A 513 -23.77 15.79 35.33
C TYR A 513 -24.92 16.80 35.21
N THR A 514 -25.33 17.11 33.98
CA THR A 514 -26.43 18.04 33.71
C THR A 514 -27.78 17.45 34.13
N ILE A 515 -27.99 16.15 33.88
CA ILE A 515 -29.16 15.41 34.33
C ILE A 515 -29.21 15.35 35.85
N ASP A 516 -28.09 15.11 36.54
CA ASP A 516 -28.01 15.13 38.00
C ASP A 516 -28.39 16.50 38.58
N LYS A 517 -27.86 17.59 38.02
CA LYS A 517 -28.30 18.95 38.40
C LYS A 517 -29.78 19.19 38.13
N GLY A 518 -30.29 18.67 37.02
CA GLY A 518 -31.71 18.76 36.66
C GLY A 518 -32.59 18.03 37.68
N ILE A 519 -32.22 16.79 38.04
CA ILE A 519 -32.86 16.00 39.10
C ILE A 519 -32.85 16.79 40.40
N GLY A 520 -31.68 17.33 40.79
CA GLY A 520 -31.54 18.08 42.03
C GLY A 520 -32.46 19.30 42.10
N ARG A 521 -32.60 20.07 41.02
CA ARG A 521 -33.57 21.18 40.96
C ARG A 521 -35.02 20.73 41.14
N LEU A 522 -35.37 19.52 40.70
CA LEU A 522 -36.74 19.00 40.78
C LEU A 522 -37.09 18.43 42.15
N VAL A 523 -36.11 17.91 42.89
CA VAL A 523 -36.36 17.10 44.10
C VAL A 523 -35.60 17.51 45.33
N ASP A 524 -34.52 18.28 45.23
CA ASP A 524 -33.71 18.69 46.38
C ASP A 524 -34.42 19.80 47.17
N ALA A 525 -34.20 19.77 48.47
CA ALA A 525 -34.62 20.81 49.39
C ALA A 525 -33.55 21.90 49.48
N ASP A 526 -33.97 23.18 49.53
CA ASP A 526 -33.07 24.24 49.96
C ASP A 526 -32.85 24.11 51.46
N MET A 527 -31.65 23.65 51.82
CA MET A 527 -31.30 23.38 53.21
C MET A 527 -31.31 24.64 54.08
N ASN A 528 -31.04 25.82 53.52
CA ASN A 528 -31.08 27.07 54.28
C ASN A 528 -32.53 27.48 54.58
N GLU A 529 -33.42 27.35 53.59
CA GLU A 529 -34.84 27.64 53.75
C GLU A 529 -35.51 26.64 54.70
N GLU A 530 -35.34 25.33 54.46
CA GLU A 530 -35.97 24.29 55.27
C GLU A 530 -35.42 24.27 56.71
N SER A 531 -34.13 24.59 56.93
CA SER A 531 -33.58 24.72 58.29
C SER A 531 -34.14 25.95 59.03
N THR A 532 -34.29 27.07 58.33
CA THR A 532 -34.90 28.28 58.91
C THR A 532 -36.38 28.04 59.23
N ARG A 533 -37.09 27.35 58.34
CA ARG A 533 -38.48 26.95 58.52
C ARG A 533 -38.64 25.98 59.69
N LEU A 534 -37.73 25.01 59.83
CA LEU A 534 -37.73 24.07 60.96
C LEU A 534 -37.61 24.84 62.28
N LYS A 535 -36.68 25.80 62.36
CA LYS A 535 -36.50 26.64 63.55
C LYS A 535 -37.73 27.49 63.87
N ALA A 536 -38.38 28.04 62.83
CA ALA A 536 -39.62 28.78 62.99
C ALA A 536 -40.76 27.87 63.51
N LEU A 537 -40.90 26.65 62.98
CA LEU A 537 -41.88 25.67 63.43
C LEU A 537 -41.64 25.19 64.86
N GLU A 538 -40.38 24.96 65.25
CA GLU A 538 -40.00 24.68 66.65
C GLU A 538 -40.46 25.81 67.59
N THR A 539 -40.24 27.06 67.17
CA THR A 539 -40.62 28.25 67.95
C THR A 539 -42.15 28.37 68.02
N GLN A 540 -42.86 28.13 66.91
CA GLN A 540 -44.32 28.12 66.86
C GLN A 540 -44.92 26.98 67.71
N GLN A 541 -44.28 25.82 67.76
CA GLN A 541 -44.69 24.71 68.61
C GLN A 541 -44.58 25.09 70.09
N GLN A 542 -43.47 25.71 70.50
CA GLN A 542 -43.29 26.21 71.87
C GLN A 542 -44.35 27.24 72.25
N LEU A 543 -44.62 28.21 71.37
CA LEU A 543 -45.68 29.21 71.56
C LEU A 543 -47.08 28.59 71.55
N GLY A 544 -47.31 27.58 70.72
CA GLY A 544 -48.58 26.84 70.65
C GLY A 544 -48.86 26.04 71.93
N ILE A 545 -47.83 25.43 72.52
CA ILE A 545 -47.92 24.76 73.83
C ILE A 545 -48.22 25.80 74.92
N GLN A 546 -47.55 26.95 74.91
CA GLN A 546 -47.83 28.04 75.86
C GLN A 546 -49.25 28.60 75.69
N ALA A 547 -49.73 28.81 74.46
CA ALA A 547 -51.08 29.27 74.17
C ALA A 547 -52.15 28.24 74.58
N LEU A 548 -51.89 26.95 74.39
CA LEU A 548 -52.76 25.87 74.87
C LEU A 548 -52.81 25.82 76.40
N HIS A 549 -51.68 26.06 77.08
CA HIS A 549 -51.62 26.20 78.53
C HIS A 549 -52.44 27.41 79.03
N ILE A 550 -52.34 28.56 78.35
CA ILE A 550 -53.13 29.77 78.65
C ILE A 550 -54.63 29.57 78.36
N ALA A 551 -54.98 28.90 77.26
CA ALA A 551 -56.37 28.60 76.91
C ALA A 551 -57.03 27.62 77.91
N ASN A 552 -56.24 26.70 78.48
CA ASN A 552 -56.69 25.83 79.57
C ASN A 552 -56.82 26.59 80.89
N SER A 553 -55.85 27.42 81.27
CA SER A 553 -55.89 28.18 82.53
C SER A 553 -56.98 29.27 82.54
N ASN A 554 -57.28 29.90 81.40
CA ASN A 554 -58.40 30.83 81.27
C ASN A 554 -59.76 30.14 81.46
N SER A 555 -59.90 28.88 81.02
CA SER A 555 -61.12 28.09 81.28
C SER A 555 -61.26 27.73 82.77
N GLU A 556 -60.15 27.52 83.48
CA GLU A 556 -60.14 27.30 84.93
C GLU A 556 -60.49 28.59 85.72
N ASN A 557 -60.00 29.76 85.28
CA ASN A 557 -60.34 31.04 85.87
C ASN A 557 -61.83 31.40 85.72
N VAL A 558 -62.46 31.04 84.60
CA VAL A 558 -63.91 31.20 84.41
C VAL A 558 -64.68 30.21 85.28
N MET A 559 -64.20 28.98 85.49
CA MET A 559 -64.78 28.02 86.44
C MET A 559 -64.72 28.51 87.90
N ALA A 560 -63.72 29.30 88.26
CA ALA A 560 -63.61 29.92 89.59
C ALA A 560 -64.64 31.04 89.83
N LEU A 561 -65.19 31.66 88.78
CA LEU A 561 -66.23 32.71 88.86
C LEU A 561 -67.66 32.15 89.00
N PHE A 562 -67.86 30.86 88.71
CA PHE A 562 -69.15 30.16 88.86
C PHE A 562 -69.17 29.18 90.04
N ARG A 563 -68.20 29.28 90.96
CA ARG A 563 -68.17 28.58 92.24
C ARG A 563 -68.68 29.45 93.37
#